data_AF-A0A1Q8ZP78-F1
#
_entry.id   AF-A0A1Q8ZP78-F1
#
_cell.length_a   1.000
_cell.length_b   1.000
_cell.length_c   1.000
_cell.angle_alpha   90.00
_cell.angle_beta   90.00
_cell.angle_gamma   90.00
#
_symmetry.space_group_name_H-M   'P 1'
#
loop_
_entity.id
_entity.type
_entity.pdbx_description
1 polymer ?
#
loop_
_entity_poly.entity_id
_entity_poly.type
_entity_poly.pdbx_seq_one_letter_code
_entity_poly.pdbx_strand_id
1 'polypeptide(L)'
;MSINHSQIPSHQHFYLGSRRCRSILLIENEREVLPCTPDALAVNGGNLKARVEKLRHSALGTLPLLLCISATLDNDAFAERLRDLMGLTPDGFILTDASDHADGERLDAMLRVEEALAGLPDGQTRFLAMLGFETRGFASTIALAQSSARLIAIGQDSRAIATAIGAKTTEAAEPVLQTCRSHVQLAGASAKIPVCEILGTSPQPFAKQVETLVNQGFQTLITDESHSIAMINAAFEKASSL
;
A
#
# COMPACT_ATOMS: atom_id res chain seq x y z
N MET A 1 35.27 -0.01 26.01
CA MET A 1 33.91 0.53 26.22
C MET A 1 33.01 -0.08 25.16
N SER A 2 32.08 -0.93 25.57
CA SER A 2 31.16 -1.64 24.67
C SER A 2 30.04 -0.69 24.28
N ILE A 3 29.98 -0.31 23.01
CA ILE A 3 28.96 0.59 22.47
C ILE A 3 27.71 -0.27 22.21
N ASN A 4 26.59 0.16 22.77
CA ASN A 4 25.25 -0.43 22.73
C ASN A 4 24.97 -1.36 21.53
N HIS A 5 24.70 -2.63 21.81
CA HIS A 5 23.83 -3.43 20.96
C HIS A 5 22.42 -2.83 21.04
N SER A 6 22.13 -1.84 20.20
CA SER A 6 20.75 -1.52 19.86
C SER A 6 20.14 -2.82 19.31
N GLN A 7 19.23 -3.42 20.06
CA GLN A 7 18.36 -4.47 19.54
C GLN A 7 17.75 -3.93 18.24
N ILE A 8 18.22 -4.45 17.10
CA ILE A 8 17.65 -4.12 15.80
C ILE A 8 16.17 -4.50 15.92
N PRO A 9 15.22 -3.56 15.79
CA PRO A 9 13.81 -3.91 15.87
C PRO A 9 13.56 -5.00 14.83
N SER A 10 12.98 -6.12 15.26
CA SER A 10 12.42 -7.12 14.35
C SER A 10 11.58 -6.37 13.32
N HIS A 11 11.78 -6.66 12.03
CA HIS A 11 11.04 -6.06 10.91
C HIS A 11 9.57 -5.83 11.30
N GLN A 12 9.15 -4.56 11.37
CA GLN A 12 7.80 -4.25 11.85
C GLN A 12 6.79 -4.86 10.90
N HIS A 13 5.95 -5.76 11.40
CA HIS A 13 4.81 -6.22 10.62
C HIS A 13 3.86 -5.05 10.32
N PHE A 14 3.22 -5.11 9.16
CA PHE A 14 2.16 -4.17 8.82
C PHE A 14 0.86 -4.56 9.51
N TYR A 15 0.19 -3.57 10.12
CA TYR A 15 -1.09 -3.74 10.80
C TYR A 15 -2.11 -2.71 10.32
N LEU A 16 -3.34 -3.16 10.12
CA LEU A 16 -4.52 -2.32 10.03
C LEU A 16 -5.39 -2.58 11.25
N GLY A 17 -5.49 -1.59 12.14
CA GLY A 17 -6.02 -1.81 13.49
C GLY A 17 -5.21 -2.86 14.24
N SER A 18 -5.88 -3.90 14.74
CA SER A 18 -5.22 -5.02 15.43
C SER A 18 -4.83 -6.18 14.49
N ARG A 19 -5.12 -6.08 13.20
CA ARG A 19 -4.94 -7.18 12.25
C ARG A 19 -3.61 -7.05 11.52
N ARG A 20 -2.79 -8.10 11.58
CA ARG A 20 -1.58 -8.21 10.74
C ARG A 20 -2.01 -8.38 9.28
N CYS A 21 -1.43 -7.60 8.39
CA CYS A 21 -1.81 -7.59 6.98
C CYS A 21 -0.59 -7.97 6.12
N ARG A 22 -0.60 -9.20 5.59
CA ARG A 22 0.43 -9.75 4.70
C ARG A 22 0.01 -9.63 3.24
N SER A 23 -1.27 -9.87 2.97
CA SER A 23 -1.86 -9.81 1.64
C SER A 23 -2.99 -8.77 1.58
N ILE A 24 -2.91 -7.87 0.62
CA ILE A 24 -3.99 -6.93 0.30
C ILE A 24 -4.47 -7.23 -1.10
N LEU A 25 -5.78 -7.40 -1.24
CA LEU A 25 -6.38 -7.63 -2.53
C LEU A 25 -6.92 -6.31 -3.09
N LEU A 26 -6.29 -5.80 -4.16
CA LEU A 26 -6.65 -4.55 -4.83
C LEU A 26 -7.75 -4.79 -5.86
N ILE A 27 -8.98 -4.40 -5.54
CA ILE A 27 -10.12 -4.47 -6.44
C ILE A 27 -10.03 -3.26 -7.39
N GLU A 28 -9.83 -3.50 -8.69
CA GLU A 28 -9.91 -2.50 -9.76
C GLU A 28 -11.13 -2.73 -10.67
N ASN A 29 -11.48 -4.00 -10.91
CA ASN A 29 -12.62 -4.42 -11.73
C ASN A 29 -13.65 -5.24 -10.92
N GLU A 30 -14.86 -5.45 -11.47
CA GLU A 30 -15.85 -6.35 -10.87
C GLU A 30 -15.26 -7.77 -10.75
N ARG A 31 -15.29 -8.35 -9.55
CA ARG A 31 -14.55 -9.59 -9.27
C ARG A 31 -15.38 -10.87 -9.28
N GLU A 32 -14.71 -11.90 -9.76
CA GLU A 32 -14.97 -13.33 -9.62
C GLU A 32 -14.78 -13.85 -8.17
N VAL A 33 -15.22 -15.09 -7.96
CA VAL A 33 -15.14 -15.84 -6.69
C VAL A 33 -13.69 -15.90 -6.16
N LEU A 34 -13.53 -15.66 -4.85
CA LEU A 34 -12.23 -15.71 -4.19
C LEU A 34 -11.91 -17.14 -3.74
N PRO A 35 -10.76 -17.71 -4.15
CA PRO A 35 -10.33 -19.02 -3.69
C PRO A 35 -9.78 -19.00 -2.25
N CYS A 36 -9.31 -17.84 -1.78
CA CYS A 36 -8.75 -17.62 -0.45
C CYS A 36 -9.08 -16.22 0.06
N THR A 37 -9.08 -16.04 1.38
CA THR A 37 -9.36 -14.75 2.03
C THR A 37 -8.08 -13.92 2.17
N PRO A 38 -8.04 -12.68 1.65
CA PRO A 38 -6.93 -11.76 1.91
C PRO A 38 -6.99 -11.20 3.34
N ASP A 39 -5.89 -10.60 3.81
CA ASP A 39 -5.88 -9.96 5.12
C ASP A 39 -6.60 -8.60 5.11
N ALA A 40 -6.60 -7.89 3.98
CA ALA A 40 -7.33 -6.66 3.76
C ALA A 40 -7.74 -6.49 2.29
N LEU A 41 -8.64 -5.54 2.04
CA LEU A 41 -9.08 -5.14 0.71
C LEU A 41 -8.60 -3.73 0.41
N ALA A 42 -8.23 -3.47 -0.84
CA ALA A 42 -8.07 -2.12 -1.37
C ALA A 42 -9.03 -1.92 -2.53
N VAL A 43 -9.62 -0.74 -2.69
CA VAL A 43 -10.52 -0.44 -3.81
C VAL A 43 -10.04 0.82 -4.52
N ASN A 44 -9.84 0.69 -5.83
CA ASN A 44 -9.48 1.78 -6.72
C ASN A 44 -10.45 1.88 -7.91
N GLY A 45 -10.56 3.06 -8.51
CA GLY A 45 -11.28 3.29 -9.76
C GLY A 45 -12.70 3.89 -9.58
N GLY A 46 -13.53 3.69 -10.62
CA GLY A 46 -14.90 4.19 -10.67
C GLY A 46 -15.90 3.36 -9.86
N ASN A 47 -17.11 3.90 -9.68
CA ASN A 47 -18.25 3.26 -8.99
C ASN A 47 -17.94 2.78 -7.57
N LEU A 48 -17.07 3.48 -6.83
CA LEU A 48 -16.60 3.07 -5.51
C LEU A 48 -17.74 2.79 -4.53
N LYS A 49 -18.75 3.65 -4.47
CA LYS A 49 -19.88 3.49 -3.53
C LYS A 49 -20.57 2.13 -3.71
N ALA A 50 -20.99 1.81 -4.94
CA ALA A 50 -21.66 0.55 -5.25
C ALA A 50 -20.76 -0.66 -4.93
N ARG A 51 -19.45 -0.53 -5.18
CA ARG A 51 -18.49 -1.60 -4.91
C ARG A 51 -18.27 -1.81 -3.42
N VAL A 52 -18.10 -0.74 -2.65
CA VAL A 52 -17.98 -0.81 -1.19
C VAL A 52 -19.26 -1.38 -0.57
N GLU A 53 -20.43 -0.95 -1.03
CA GLU A 53 -21.71 -1.53 -0.59
C GLU A 53 -21.78 -3.03 -0.90
N LYS A 54 -21.43 -3.46 -2.12
CA LYS A 54 -21.39 -4.88 -2.49
C LYS A 54 -20.43 -5.68 -1.60
N LEU A 55 -19.26 -5.12 -1.28
CA LEU A 55 -18.27 -5.78 -0.43
C LEU A 55 -18.77 -5.93 1.01
N ARG A 56 -19.40 -4.90 1.57
CA ARG A 56 -19.98 -4.91 2.92
C ARG A 56 -21.05 -5.98 3.09
N HIS A 57 -21.82 -6.26 2.04
CA HIS A 57 -22.83 -7.32 2.04
C HIS A 57 -22.27 -8.71 1.68
N SER A 58 -20.97 -8.82 1.44
CA SER A 58 -20.30 -10.08 1.12
C SER A 58 -19.62 -10.69 2.35
N ALA A 59 -19.14 -11.93 2.21
CA ALA A 59 -18.30 -12.59 3.23
C ALA A 59 -16.99 -11.83 3.56
N LEU A 60 -16.60 -10.86 2.73
CA LEU A 60 -15.42 -10.01 2.95
C LEU A 60 -15.73 -8.71 3.70
N GLY A 61 -16.99 -8.44 4.04
CA GLY A 61 -17.42 -7.16 4.62
C GLY A 61 -16.81 -6.86 5.99
N THR A 62 -16.19 -7.85 6.65
CA THR A 62 -15.48 -7.71 7.92
C THR A 62 -13.97 -7.52 7.76
N LEU A 63 -13.44 -7.54 6.53
CA LEU A 63 -12.03 -7.30 6.28
C LEU A 63 -11.74 -5.79 6.30
N PRO A 64 -10.56 -5.38 6.79
CA PRO A 64 -10.13 -3.99 6.68
C PRO A 64 -10.18 -3.51 5.22
N LEU A 65 -10.74 -2.32 5.02
CA LEU A 65 -10.97 -1.71 3.72
C LEU A 65 -10.13 -0.45 3.55
N LEU A 66 -9.24 -0.47 2.57
CA LEU A 66 -8.48 0.67 2.11
C LEU A 66 -9.10 1.26 0.84
N LEU A 67 -9.10 2.59 0.72
CA LEU A 67 -9.50 3.28 -0.50
C LEU A 67 -8.31 4.00 -1.12
N CYS A 68 -8.19 3.93 -2.44
CA CYS A 68 -7.13 4.63 -3.16
C CYS A 68 -7.52 6.08 -3.47
N ILE A 69 -6.57 6.99 -3.29
CA ILE A 69 -6.65 8.39 -3.71
C ILE A 69 -5.33 8.77 -4.37
N SER A 70 -5.39 9.43 -5.54
CA SER A 70 -4.17 9.83 -6.26
C SER A 70 -3.69 11.19 -5.77
N ALA A 71 -2.38 11.28 -5.51
CA ALA A 71 -1.69 12.52 -5.21
C ALA A 71 -1.68 13.49 -6.40
N THR A 72 -1.91 13.02 -7.63
CA THR A 72 -1.92 13.88 -8.82
C THR A 72 -3.15 14.78 -8.94
N LEU A 73 -4.20 14.53 -8.14
CA LEU A 73 -5.38 15.40 -8.11
C LEU A 73 -4.99 16.78 -7.60
N ASP A 74 -5.53 17.82 -8.24
CA ASP A 74 -5.45 19.18 -7.71
C ASP A 74 -6.16 19.31 -6.35
N ASN A 75 -5.96 20.43 -5.66
CA ASN A 75 -6.45 20.57 -4.28
C ASN A 75 -7.96 20.48 -4.16
N ASP A 76 -8.72 21.01 -5.11
CA ASP A 76 -10.18 21.03 -5.05
C ASP A 76 -10.73 19.62 -5.35
N ALA A 77 -10.23 18.99 -6.41
CA ALA A 77 -10.59 17.63 -6.78
C ALA A 77 -10.16 16.61 -5.70
N PHE A 78 -9.00 16.81 -5.07
CA PHE A 78 -8.54 15.96 -3.97
C PHE A 78 -9.44 16.10 -2.75
N ALA A 79 -9.81 17.32 -2.37
CA ALA A 79 -10.67 17.56 -1.21
C ALA A 79 -12.09 16.99 -1.42
N GLU A 80 -12.69 17.22 -2.59
CA GLU A 80 -13.99 16.64 -2.96
C GLU A 80 -13.92 15.11 -2.94
N ARG A 81 -12.88 14.54 -3.57
CA ARG A 81 -12.69 13.10 -3.59
C ARG A 81 -12.48 12.53 -2.20
N LEU A 82 -11.67 13.17 -1.35
CA LEU A 82 -11.43 12.69 0.01
C LEU A 82 -12.72 12.66 0.82
N ARG A 83 -13.56 13.70 0.73
CA ARG A 83 -14.87 13.74 1.39
C ARG A 83 -15.77 12.61 0.96
N ASP A 84 -15.86 12.35 -0.34
CA ASP A 84 -16.64 11.22 -0.88
C ASP A 84 -16.15 9.88 -0.33
N LEU A 85 -14.83 9.70 -0.25
CA LEU A 85 -14.23 8.47 0.26
C LEU A 85 -14.44 8.32 1.77
N MET A 86 -14.34 9.40 2.55
CA MET A 86 -14.61 9.39 3.99
C MET A 86 -16.08 9.05 4.30
N GLY A 87 -17.02 9.46 3.44
CA GLY A 87 -18.42 9.04 3.52
C GLY A 87 -18.63 7.52 3.35
N LEU A 88 -17.64 6.81 2.80
CA LEU A 88 -17.62 5.35 2.71
C LEU A 88 -16.95 4.68 3.91
N THR A 89 -16.57 5.44 4.95
CA THR A 89 -15.98 4.95 6.21
C THR A 89 -14.89 3.87 6.04
N PRO A 90 -13.78 4.18 5.34
CA PRO A 90 -12.67 3.24 5.17
C PRO A 90 -11.88 3.08 6.47
N ASP A 91 -11.13 1.98 6.58
CA ASP A 91 -10.15 1.76 7.65
C ASP A 91 -8.84 2.51 7.40
N GLY A 92 -8.62 2.96 6.16
CA GLY A 92 -7.47 3.78 5.78
C GLY A 92 -7.39 4.06 4.29
N PHE A 93 -6.30 4.70 3.88
CA PHE A 93 -6.08 5.10 2.50
C PHE A 93 -4.79 4.53 1.90
N ILE A 94 -4.80 4.37 0.58
CA ILE A 94 -3.59 4.23 -0.23
C ILE A 94 -3.43 5.51 -1.02
N LEU A 95 -2.43 6.32 -0.70
CA LEU A 95 -2.05 7.50 -1.47
C LEU A 95 -1.19 7.05 -2.65
N THR A 96 -1.79 7.00 -3.84
CA THR A 96 -1.09 6.59 -5.08
C THR A 96 -0.39 7.78 -5.71
N ASP A 97 0.62 7.49 -6.53
CA ASP A 97 1.34 8.47 -7.35
C ASP A 97 2.02 9.57 -6.52
N ALA A 98 2.40 9.24 -5.28
CA ALA A 98 3.07 10.18 -4.40
C ALA A 98 4.43 10.56 -4.98
N SER A 99 4.71 11.86 -5.02
CA SER A 99 5.84 12.45 -5.74
C SER A 99 6.80 13.23 -4.85
N ASP A 100 6.34 13.67 -3.68
CA ASP A 100 7.18 14.27 -2.63
C ASP A 100 6.51 14.15 -1.24
N HIS A 101 7.14 14.75 -0.22
CA HIS A 101 6.60 14.76 1.15
C HIS A 101 5.36 15.63 1.30
N ALA A 102 5.18 16.66 0.47
CA ALA A 102 4.04 17.56 0.54
C ALA A 102 2.74 16.83 0.20
N ASP A 103 2.80 15.79 -0.65
CA ASP A 103 1.66 14.91 -0.91
C ASP A 103 1.14 14.22 0.37
N GLY A 104 2.06 13.72 1.22
CA GLY A 104 1.72 13.10 2.50
C GLY A 104 1.21 14.11 3.53
N GLU A 105 1.85 15.27 3.62
CA GLU A 105 1.42 16.37 4.50
C GLU A 105 0.04 16.93 4.11
N ARG A 106 -0.23 17.02 2.80
CA ARG A 106 -1.53 17.44 2.27
C ARG A 106 -2.63 16.47 2.69
N LEU A 107 -2.41 15.17 2.50
CA LEU A 107 -3.39 14.16 2.93
C LEU A 107 -3.59 14.19 4.45
N ASP A 108 -2.52 14.31 5.24
CA ASP A 108 -2.60 14.45 6.70
C ASP A 108 -3.45 15.65 7.14
N ALA A 109 -3.20 16.81 6.54
CA ALA A 109 -3.94 18.04 6.85
C ALA A 109 -5.43 17.93 6.47
N MET A 110 -5.75 17.35 5.32
CA MET A 110 -7.13 17.21 4.87
C MET A 110 -7.88 16.13 5.66
N LEU A 111 -7.22 15.04 6.05
CA LEU A 111 -7.81 14.02 6.92
C LEU A 111 -8.21 14.59 8.28
N ARG A 112 -7.41 15.48 8.87
CA ARG A 112 -7.79 16.16 10.13
C ARG A 112 -9.12 16.88 10.04
N VAL A 113 -9.38 17.55 8.93
CA VAL A 113 -10.64 18.29 8.70
C VAL A 113 -11.80 17.31 8.56
N GLU A 114 -11.67 16.30 7.70
CA GLU A 114 -12.75 15.34 7.44
C GLU A 114 -13.05 14.45 8.66
N GLU A 115 -12.04 14.10 9.47
CA GLU A 115 -12.25 13.42 10.75
C GLU A 115 -13.01 14.28 11.75
N ALA A 116 -12.66 15.56 11.88
CA ALA A 116 -13.38 16.48 12.75
C ALA A 116 -14.84 16.63 12.32
N LEU A 117 -15.12 16.69 11.01
CA LEU A 117 -16.48 16.72 10.46
C LEU A 117 -17.24 15.42 10.73
N ALA A 118 -16.57 14.27 10.71
CA ALA A 118 -17.14 12.96 10.99
C ALA A 118 -17.23 12.63 12.50
N GLY A 119 -16.71 13.49 13.38
CA GLY A 119 -16.65 13.25 14.83
C GLY A 119 -15.65 12.17 15.24
N LEU A 120 -14.63 11.92 14.42
CA LEU A 120 -13.56 10.95 14.66
C LEU A 120 -12.38 11.62 15.38
N PRO A 121 -11.62 10.90 16.23
CA PRO A 121 -10.39 11.42 16.81
C PRO A 121 -9.32 11.73 15.74
N ASP A 122 -8.56 12.79 15.96
CA ASP A 122 -7.38 13.11 15.15
C ASP A 122 -6.39 11.92 15.15
N GLY A 123 -5.96 11.53 13.96
CA GLY A 123 -4.99 10.45 13.76
C GLY A 123 -5.61 9.07 13.59
N GLN A 124 -6.95 8.95 13.62
CA GLN A 124 -7.63 7.66 13.51
C GLN A 124 -7.44 7.03 12.13
N THR A 125 -7.60 7.82 11.08
CA THR A 125 -7.47 7.39 9.69
C THR A 125 -6.01 7.40 9.30
N ARG A 126 -5.48 6.20 8.99
CA ARG A 126 -4.09 5.97 8.60
C ARG A 126 -3.98 5.78 7.10
N PHE A 127 -2.78 5.92 6.55
CA PHE A 127 -2.57 5.71 5.13
C PHE A 127 -1.22 5.06 4.81
N LEU A 128 -1.14 4.46 3.63
CA LEU A 128 0.08 3.98 3.00
C LEU A 128 0.40 4.92 1.83
N ALA A 129 1.68 5.17 1.58
CA ALA A 129 2.13 5.92 0.42
C ALA A 129 2.71 4.97 -0.64
N MET A 130 2.24 5.08 -1.87
CA MET A 130 2.68 4.26 -2.99
C MET A 130 3.36 5.14 -4.04
N LEU A 131 4.65 4.89 -4.24
CA LEU A 131 5.41 5.43 -5.36
C LEU A 131 5.12 4.61 -6.61
N GLY A 132 5.12 5.23 -7.77
CA GLY A 132 4.68 4.53 -8.98
C GLY A 132 5.01 5.31 -10.24
N PHE A 133 3.96 5.85 -10.86
CA PHE A 133 4.05 6.53 -12.14
C PHE A 133 4.92 7.79 -12.07
N GLU A 134 4.79 8.56 -10.99
CA GLU A 134 5.58 9.77 -10.72
C GLU A 134 7.01 9.41 -10.23
N THR A 135 7.92 9.14 -11.17
CA THR A 135 9.28 8.65 -10.89
C THR A 135 10.14 9.61 -10.06
N ARG A 136 9.83 10.92 -10.06
CA ARG A 136 10.50 11.91 -9.20
C ARG A 136 10.37 11.60 -7.70
N GLY A 137 9.31 10.88 -7.29
CA GLY A 137 9.10 10.46 -5.91
C GLY A 137 10.22 9.60 -5.34
N PHE A 138 10.94 8.86 -6.19
CA PHE A 138 12.05 8.00 -5.74
C PHE A 138 13.25 8.80 -5.20
N ALA A 139 13.42 10.05 -5.62
CA ALA A 139 14.46 10.92 -5.08
C ALA A 139 14.15 11.43 -3.66
N SER A 140 12.85 11.54 -3.32
CA SER A 140 12.36 12.12 -2.07
C SER A 140 11.74 11.09 -1.12
N THR A 141 11.95 9.79 -1.36
CA THR A 141 11.24 8.70 -0.67
C THR A 141 11.42 8.71 0.85
N ILE A 142 12.62 9.06 1.34
CA ILE A 142 12.87 9.16 2.79
C ILE A 142 12.06 10.31 3.42
N ALA A 143 12.01 11.46 2.76
CA ALA A 143 11.22 12.61 3.24
C ALA A 143 9.72 12.29 3.23
N LEU A 144 9.24 11.62 2.16
CA LEU A 144 7.87 11.13 2.10
C LEU A 144 7.55 10.16 3.25
N ALA A 145 8.44 9.21 3.55
CA ALA A 145 8.27 8.28 4.67
C ALA A 145 8.17 8.95 6.04
N GLN A 146 8.63 10.19 6.17
CA GLN A 146 8.61 10.98 7.40
C GLN A 146 7.56 12.11 7.38
N SER A 147 6.75 12.20 6.32
CA SER A 147 5.79 13.31 6.10
C SER A 147 4.65 13.36 7.12
N SER A 148 4.24 12.23 7.68
CA SER A 148 3.12 12.19 8.63
C SER A 148 3.23 11.02 9.60
N ALA A 149 2.82 11.22 10.85
CA ALA A 149 2.65 10.15 11.84
C ALA A 149 1.50 9.19 11.49
N ARG A 150 0.61 9.55 10.55
CA ARG A 150 -0.45 8.69 10.03
C ARG A 150 0.03 7.73 8.95
N LEU A 151 1.20 7.99 8.36
CA LEU A 151 1.80 7.12 7.37
C LEU A 151 2.28 5.84 8.07
N ILE A 152 1.66 4.72 7.73
CA ILE A 152 1.92 3.42 8.40
C ILE A 152 2.66 2.43 7.51
N ALA A 153 2.85 2.72 6.22
CA ALA A 153 3.69 1.95 5.31
C ALA A 153 4.06 2.78 4.09
N ILE A 154 5.18 2.43 3.46
CA ILE A 154 5.60 3.01 2.17
C ILE A 154 5.89 1.91 1.17
N GLY A 155 5.53 2.11 -0.09
CA GLY A 155 5.65 1.06 -1.09
C GLY A 155 5.82 1.57 -2.49
N GLN A 156 5.88 0.62 -3.42
CA GLN A 156 5.91 0.90 -4.84
C GLN A 156 4.86 0.10 -5.63
N ASP A 157 4.35 0.69 -6.71
CA ASP A 157 3.56 -0.02 -7.72
C ASP A 157 4.43 -0.37 -8.91
N SER A 158 4.79 -1.65 -9.03
CA SER A 158 5.66 -2.14 -10.10
C SER A 158 5.02 -1.99 -11.49
N ARG A 159 3.68 -2.04 -11.59
CA ARG A 159 2.95 -1.84 -12.85
C ARG A 159 3.12 -0.41 -13.31
N ALA A 160 2.87 0.54 -12.40
CA ALA A 160 2.96 1.96 -12.67
C ALA A 160 4.39 2.39 -13.05
N ILE A 161 5.42 1.86 -12.38
CA ILE A 161 6.82 2.13 -12.71
C ILE A 161 7.16 1.60 -14.11
N ALA A 162 6.80 0.34 -14.40
CA ALA A 162 7.06 -0.26 -15.71
C ALA A 162 6.42 0.57 -16.83
N THR A 163 5.18 1.05 -16.63
CA THR A 163 4.51 1.96 -17.56
C THR A 163 5.26 3.29 -17.69
N ALA A 164 5.68 3.91 -16.58
CA ALA A 164 6.33 5.23 -16.60
C ALA A 164 7.67 5.23 -17.35
N ILE A 165 8.45 4.15 -17.26
CA ILE A 165 9.71 4.01 -17.99
C ILE A 165 9.54 3.48 -19.43
N GLY A 166 8.30 3.21 -19.86
CA GLY A 166 8.00 2.62 -21.17
C GLY A 166 8.43 1.17 -21.34
N ALA A 167 8.60 0.43 -20.24
CA ALA A 167 8.90 -1.00 -20.30
C ALA A 167 7.66 -1.79 -20.72
N LYS A 168 7.84 -2.79 -21.59
CA LYS A 168 6.74 -3.62 -22.10
C LYS A 168 6.19 -4.61 -21.07
N THR A 169 7.02 -5.00 -20.11
CA THR A 169 6.69 -5.94 -19.04
C THR A 169 7.40 -5.51 -17.76
N THR A 170 6.90 -5.94 -16.61
CA THR A 170 7.58 -5.75 -15.31
C THR A 170 8.91 -6.50 -15.25
N GLU A 171 9.02 -7.65 -15.89
CA GLU A 171 10.29 -8.39 -16.01
C GLU A 171 11.37 -7.55 -16.73
N ALA A 172 11.01 -6.88 -17.83
CA ALA A 172 11.93 -5.99 -18.54
C ALA A 172 12.31 -4.75 -17.71
N ALA A 173 11.45 -4.36 -16.76
CA ALA A 173 11.68 -3.25 -15.84
C ALA A 173 12.48 -3.66 -14.58
N GLU A 174 12.77 -4.95 -14.38
CA GLU A 174 13.28 -5.48 -13.10
C GLU A 174 14.53 -4.79 -12.56
N PRO A 175 15.55 -4.40 -13.37
CA PRO A 175 16.69 -3.65 -12.84
C PRO A 175 16.31 -2.29 -12.22
N VAL A 176 15.34 -1.60 -12.83
CA VAL A 176 14.81 -0.33 -12.31
C VAL A 176 13.94 -0.60 -11.09
N LEU A 177 13.06 -1.60 -11.15
CA LEU A 177 12.23 -2.00 -10.01
C LEU A 177 13.10 -2.34 -8.80
N GLN A 178 14.20 -3.05 -8.96
CA GLN A 178 15.12 -3.38 -7.87
C GLN A 178 15.79 -2.14 -7.26
N THR A 179 16.10 -1.14 -8.10
CA THR A 179 16.60 0.15 -7.62
C THR A 179 15.53 0.87 -6.80
N CYS A 180 14.30 0.94 -7.33
CA CYS A 180 13.15 1.52 -6.62
C CYS A 180 12.86 0.81 -5.29
N ARG A 181 12.92 -0.53 -5.23
CA ARG A 181 12.80 -1.31 -3.98
C ARG A 181 13.84 -0.88 -2.96
N SER A 182 15.08 -0.70 -3.39
CA SER A 182 16.17 -0.28 -2.50
C SER A 182 15.87 1.10 -1.88
N HIS A 183 15.35 2.05 -2.65
CA HIS A 183 14.90 3.36 -2.13
C HIS A 183 13.76 3.23 -1.12
N VAL A 184 12.74 2.43 -1.44
CA VAL A 184 11.59 2.18 -0.55
C VAL A 184 12.03 1.51 0.75
N GLN A 185 12.90 0.51 0.68
CA GLN A 185 13.44 -0.19 1.86
C GLN A 185 14.25 0.74 2.78
N LEU A 186 15.12 1.58 2.20
CA LEU A 186 15.86 2.57 2.98
C LEU A 186 14.93 3.59 3.64
N ALA A 187 13.87 4.02 2.95
CA ALA A 187 12.88 4.93 3.48
C ALA A 187 12.06 4.30 4.63
N GLY A 188 11.55 3.08 4.44
CA GLY A 188 10.85 2.34 5.48
C GLY A 188 11.72 2.09 6.72
N ALA A 189 12.98 1.72 6.53
CA ALA A 189 13.94 1.55 7.62
C ALA A 189 14.21 2.87 8.37
N SER A 190 14.38 3.98 7.65
CA SER A 190 14.61 5.31 8.23
C SER A 190 13.43 5.80 9.08
N ALA A 191 12.21 5.62 8.57
CA ALA A 191 10.98 6.01 9.26
C ALA A 191 10.47 4.95 10.26
N LYS A 192 11.10 3.77 10.29
CA LYS A 192 10.65 2.59 11.06
C LYS A 192 9.19 2.25 10.76
N ILE A 193 8.86 2.16 9.48
CA ILE A 193 7.55 1.72 8.98
C ILE A 193 7.75 0.54 8.00
N PRO A 194 6.77 -0.37 7.90
CA PRO A 194 6.81 -1.47 6.94
C PRO A 194 6.86 -0.98 5.49
N VAL A 195 7.39 -1.85 4.64
CA VAL A 195 7.42 -1.66 3.20
C VAL A 195 6.52 -2.64 2.47
N CYS A 196 5.86 -2.15 1.42
CA CYS A 196 4.91 -2.91 0.61
C CYS A 196 5.12 -2.76 -0.90
N GLU A 197 4.58 -3.70 -1.67
CA GLU A 197 4.66 -3.66 -3.14
C GLU A 197 3.31 -4.06 -3.75
N ILE A 198 2.83 -3.26 -4.70
CA ILE A 198 1.80 -3.71 -5.64
C ILE A 198 2.51 -4.48 -6.75
N LEU A 199 2.22 -5.77 -6.80
CA LEU A 199 2.78 -6.69 -7.77
C LEU A 199 2.18 -6.41 -9.13
N GLY A 200 3.02 -6.45 -10.17
CA GLY A 200 2.52 -6.48 -11.54
C GLY A 200 2.20 -7.87 -12.03
N THR A 201 1.36 -7.91 -13.06
CA THR A 201 1.02 -9.12 -13.82
C THR A 201 2.30 -9.64 -14.47
N SER A 202 2.91 -10.66 -13.87
CA SER A 202 4.14 -11.25 -14.41
C SER A 202 3.83 -12.62 -15.01
N PRO A 203 4.33 -12.95 -16.21
CA PRO A 203 4.41 -14.36 -16.60
C PRO A 203 5.32 -15.13 -15.62
N GLN A 204 5.07 -16.42 -15.51
CA GLN A 204 5.64 -17.30 -14.49
C GLN A 204 7.18 -17.23 -14.38
N PRO A 205 7.74 -17.45 -13.17
CA PRO A 205 7.05 -17.93 -11.97
C PRO A 205 6.80 -16.85 -10.90
N PHE A 206 5.56 -16.36 -10.83
CA PHE A 206 5.05 -15.42 -9.81
C PHE A 206 5.39 -15.83 -8.36
N ALA A 207 5.33 -17.13 -8.06
CA ALA A 207 5.69 -17.65 -6.74
C ALA A 207 7.14 -17.31 -6.34
N LYS A 208 8.09 -17.37 -7.28
CA LYS A 208 9.49 -17.04 -7.01
C LYS A 208 9.66 -15.54 -6.74
N GLN A 209 8.91 -14.69 -7.46
CA GLN A 209 8.90 -13.25 -7.22
C GLN A 209 8.38 -12.94 -5.81
N VAL A 210 7.25 -13.53 -5.42
CA VAL A 210 6.69 -13.41 -4.08
C VAL A 210 7.69 -13.84 -3.01
N GLU A 211 8.30 -15.02 -3.14
CA GLU A 211 9.32 -15.50 -2.19
C GLU A 211 10.52 -14.55 -2.12
N THR A 212 10.96 -14.01 -3.27
CA THR A 212 12.08 -13.07 -3.33
C THR A 212 11.76 -11.80 -2.55
N LEU A 213 10.58 -11.21 -2.75
CA LEU A 213 10.17 -9.98 -2.05
C LEU A 213 10.02 -10.20 -0.54
N VAL A 214 9.43 -11.33 -0.13
CA VAL A 214 9.32 -11.68 1.29
C VAL A 214 10.72 -11.81 1.91
N ASN A 215 11.65 -12.49 1.24
CA ASN A 215 13.05 -12.64 1.70
C ASN A 215 13.85 -11.33 1.66
N GLN A 216 13.49 -10.39 0.79
CA GLN A 216 14.03 -9.03 0.77
C GLN A 216 13.45 -8.17 1.91
N GLY A 217 12.52 -8.69 2.71
CA GLY A 217 11.94 -7.98 3.84
C GLY A 217 10.81 -7.04 3.44
N PHE A 218 10.00 -7.37 2.43
CA PHE A 218 8.69 -6.76 2.26
C PHE A 218 7.69 -7.37 3.24
N GLN A 219 6.90 -6.55 3.93
CA GLN A 219 5.96 -7.02 4.95
C GLN A 219 4.52 -7.19 4.46
N THR A 220 4.20 -6.59 3.33
CA THR A 220 2.87 -6.69 2.72
C THR A 220 3.00 -6.68 1.21
N LEU A 221 2.32 -7.60 0.55
CA LEU A 221 2.19 -7.62 -0.90
C LEU A 221 0.74 -7.36 -1.29
N ILE A 222 0.57 -6.54 -2.33
CA ILE A 222 -0.72 -6.11 -2.85
C ILE A 222 -0.86 -6.66 -4.27
N THR A 223 -2.02 -7.22 -4.61
CA THR A 223 -2.27 -7.79 -5.94
C THR A 223 -3.70 -7.56 -6.38
N ASP A 224 -3.91 -7.40 -7.68
CA ASP A 224 -5.21 -7.40 -8.35
C ASP A 224 -5.69 -8.82 -8.73
N GLU A 225 -4.87 -9.85 -8.51
CA GLU A 225 -5.18 -11.24 -8.83
C GLU A 225 -5.65 -12.04 -7.61
N SER A 226 -6.90 -12.48 -7.62
CA SER A 226 -7.51 -13.24 -6.50
C SER A 226 -6.82 -14.56 -6.21
N HIS A 227 -6.37 -15.27 -7.25
CA HIS A 227 -5.69 -16.56 -7.14
C HIS A 227 -4.28 -16.46 -6.55
N SER A 228 -3.69 -15.26 -6.59
CA SER A 228 -2.34 -14.98 -6.10
C SER A 228 -2.27 -14.81 -4.57
N ILE A 229 -3.41 -14.59 -3.90
CA ILE A 229 -3.49 -14.43 -2.44
C ILE A 229 -2.99 -15.67 -1.69
N ALA A 230 -3.34 -16.87 -2.15
CA ALA A 230 -2.89 -18.10 -1.50
C ALA A 230 -1.36 -18.24 -1.52
N MET A 231 -0.73 -17.87 -2.65
CA MET A 231 0.72 -17.91 -2.81
C MET A 231 1.42 -16.89 -1.92
N ILE A 232 0.86 -15.67 -1.81
CA ILE A 232 1.38 -14.63 -0.90
C ILE A 232 1.33 -15.12 0.55
N ASN A 233 0.18 -15.61 1.00
CA ASN A 233 0.00 -16.07 2.37
C ASN A 233 0.97 -17.21 2.72
N ALA A 234 1.11 -18.20 1.83
CA ALA A 234 2.03 -19.32 2.02
C ALA A 234 3.50 -18.89 2.10
N ALA A 235 3.93 -17.91 1.28
CA ALA A 235 5.30 -17.40 1.32
C ALA A 235 5.63 -16.71 2.66
N PHE A 236 4.70 -15.91 3.19
CA PHE A 236 4.88 -15.28 4.50
C PHE A 236 4.86 -16.27 5.67
N GLU A 237 4.07 -17.34 5.57
CA GLU A 237 4.05 -18.42 6.57
C GLU A 237 5.38 -19.18 6.60
N LYS A 238 5.91 -19.52 5.43
CA LYS A 238 7.23 -20.15 5.29
C LYS A 238 8.34 -19.27 5.87
N ALA A 239 8.35 -17.97 5.57
CA ALA A 239 9.33 -17.04 6.11
C ALA A 239 9.21 -16.82 7.63
N SER A 240 8.01 -16.95 8.20
CA SER A 240 7.79 -16.82 9.65
C SER A 240 8.18 -18.06 10.45
N SER A 241 8.48 -19.18 9.78
CA SER A 241 8.89 -20.46 10.39
C SER A 241 10.41 -20.66 10.46
N LEU A 242 11.17 -19.68 9.96
CA LEU A 242 12.64 -19.61 9.97
C LEU A 242 13.12 -18.71 11.12
#